data_AF-A0AAN0M3W4-F1
#
_entry.id   AF-A0AAN0M3W4-F1
#
_cell.length_a   1.000
_cell.length_b   1.000
_cell.length_c   1.000
_cell.angle_alpha   90.00
_cell.angle_beta   90.00
_cell.angle_gamma   90.00
#
_symmetry.space_group_name_H-M   'P 1'
#
loop_
_entity.id
_entity.type
_entity.pdbx_description
1 polymer ?
#
loop_
_entity_poly.entity_id
_entity_poly.type
_entity_poly.pdbx_seq_one_letter_code
_entity_poly.pdbx_strand_id
1 'polypeptide(L)'
;MHICTSNPQCLRRETSRRQRLPHGTTTIITDPHEAANVTGVRGVQYMHDSAEGLPMRHFVDIPSCVPSVLGLENSGAEFGVPEIETLASLDRVIGLAEVMDYLGVINGEARMMDIIAASEQRGLFIQGHAPSVSGRDLSAYICGGPRSRHESRSGAEGLEKLRSGLFVDARESSITKNVKDIWEAVKGSRYLDTLCLCTDDKEVEDVLVHGHMNEVVNAAISYGMDPIDAIRCASFNTKTRSPN
;
A
#
# COMPACT_ATOMS: atom_id res chain seq x y z
N MET A 1 1.21 1.02 -6.28
CA MET A 1 2.07 0.48 -5.22
C MET A 1 1.29 0.26 -3.96
N HIS A 2 0.57 1.27 -3.51
CA HIS A 2 -0.50 1.11 -2.56
C HIS A 2 -1.56 2.12 -2.97
N ILE A 3 -2.80 1.66 -3.03
CA ILE A 3 -3.97 2.49 -3.31
C ILE A 3 -5.08 1.92 -2.45
N CYS A 4 -5.55 2.69 -1.50
CA CYS A 4 -6.81 2.43 -0.84
C CYS A 4 -7.93 2.81 -1.82
N THR A 5 -8.81 1.86 -2.14
CA THR A 5 -10.01 2.18 -2.91
C THR A 5 -11.22 1.56 -2.24
N SER A 6 -12.06 2.40 -1.65
CA SER A 6 -13.40 2.01 -1.17
C SER A 6 -14.43 1.91 -2.30
N ASN A 7 -14.15 2.56 -3.44
CA ASN A 7 -15.14 2.73 -4.51
C ASN A 7 -14.89 1.79 -5.70
N PRO A 8 -15.72 0.75 -5.92
CA PRO A 8 -15.63 -0.13 -7.09
C PRO A 8 -15.90 0.60 -8.41
N GLN A 9 -16.51 1.79 -8.40
CA GLN A 9 -16.69 2.60 -9.61
C GLN A 9 -15.35 3.05 -10.21
N CYS A 10 -14.29 3.13 -9.39
CA CYS A 10 -12.90 3.33 -9.84
C CYS A 10 -12.37 2.16 -10.69
N LEU A 11 -12.96 0.97 -10.53
CA LEU A 11 -12.61 -0.28 -11.21
C LEU A 11 -13.52 -0.60 -12.40
N ARG A 12 -14.36 0.34 -12.86
CA ARG A 12 -15.12 0.16 -14.12
C ARG A 12 -14.20 0.38 -15.32
N ARG A 13 -14.36 -0.46 -16.36
CA ARG A 13 -13.62 -0.35 -17.64
C ARG A 13 -13.55 1.07 -18.19
N GLU A 14 -14.67 1.78 -18.22
CA GLU A 14 -14.72 3.14 -18.75
C GLU A 14 -13.93 4.13 -17.89
N THR A 15 -14.04 4.01 -16.57
CA THR A 15 -13.29 4.81 -15.59
C THR A 15 -11.80 4.56 -15.72
N SER A 16 -11.36 3.29 -15.73
CA SER A 16 -9.94 2.94 -15.87
C SER A 16 -9.34 3.39 -17.22
N ARG A 17 -10.11 3.27 -18.32
CA ARG A 17 -9.70 3.70 -19.67
C ARG A 17 -9.62 5.22 -19.81
N ARG A 18 -10.41 5.97 -19.05
CA ARG A 18 -10.42 7.44 -19.12
C ARG A 18 -9.49 8.12 -18.12
N GLN A 19 -9.31 7.53 -16.94
CA GLN A 19 -8.71 8.24 -15.80
C GLN A 19 -7.30 7.79 -15.41
N ARG A 20 -6.86 6.59 -15.81
CA ARG A 20 -5.56 6.03 -15.34
C ARG A 20 -4.66 5.64 -16.48
N LEU A 21 -5.17 4.84 -17.41
CA LEU A 21 -4.40 4.39 -18.58
C LEU A 21 -3.90 5.50 -19.50
N PRO A 22 -4.69 6.56 -19.81
CA PRO A 22 -4.21 7.66 -20.64
C PRO A 22 -3.02 8.40 -20.03
N HIS A 23 -2.87 8.30 -18.71
CA HIS A 23 -1.76 8.90 -17.97
C HIS A 23 -0.64 7.90 -17.65
N GLY A 24 -0.62 6.72 -18.28
CA GLY A 24 0.46 5.76 -18.17
C GLY A 24 0.45 4.88 -16.92
N THR A 25 -0.59 4.95 -16.08
CA THR A 25 -0.75 3.98 -14.97
C THR A 25 -1.27 2.66 -15.54
N THR A 26 -0.38 1.67 -15.66
CA THR A 26 -0.71 0.35 -16.24
C THR A 26 -0.94 -0.74 -15.20
N THR A 27 -0.62 -0.48 -13.92
CA THR A 27 -0.73 -1.45 -12.83
C THR A 27 -1.14 -0.76 -11.55
N ILE A 28 -2.11 -1.34 -10.85
CA ILE A 28 -2.57 -0.91 -9.54
C ILE A 28 -2.58 -2.09 -8.57
N ILE A 29 -2.25 -1.81 -7.31
CA ILE A 29 -2.32 -2.74 -6.19
C ILE A 29 -3.26 -2.07 -5.21
N THR A 30 -4.40 -2.70 -4.94
CA THR A 30 -5.48 -2.14 -4.15
C THR A 30 -5.56 -2.81 -2.80
N ASP A 31 -5.65 -2.01 -1.75
CA ASP A 31 -6.14 -2.43 -0.45
C ASP A 31 -7.65 -2.08 -0.35
N PRO A 32 -8.55 -3.09 -0.31
CA PRO A 32 -9.98 -2.88 -0.17
C PRO A 32 -10.45 -2.95 1.30
N HIS A 33 -9.63 -2.52 2.28
CA HIS A 33 -9.99 -2.60 3.71
C HIS A 33 -11.31 -1.91 4.06
N GLU A 34 -11.72 -0.91 3.29
CA GLU A 34 -13.00 -0.22 3.48
C GLU A 34 -14.18 -1.12 3.13
N ALA A 35 -14.10 -1.84 2.02
CA ALA A 35 -15.13 -2.82 1.64
C ALA A 35 -15.14 -4.03 2.58
N ALA A 36 -13.96 -4.42 3.08
CA ALA A 36 -13.82 -5.51 4.04
C ALA A 36 -14.40 -5.17 5.41
N ASN A 37 -14.21 -3.94 5.91
CA ASN A 37 -14.84 -3.51 7.16
C ASN A 37 -16.38 -3.46 7.06
N VAL A 38 -16.96 -3.28 5.88
CA VAL A 38 -18.44 -3.28 5.75
C VAL A 38 -19.01 -4.67 5.50
N THR A 39 -18.36 -5.48 4.66
CA THR A 39 -18.93 -6.74 4.14
C THR A 39 -18.00 -7.95 4.19
N GLY A 40 -16.84 -7.81 4.82
CA GLY A 40 -15.85 -8.86 5.01
C GLY A 40 -15.25 -9.38 3.70
N VAL A 41 -14.97 -10.68 3.68
CA VAL A 41 -14.43 -11.41 2.52
C VAL A 41 -15.22 -11.13 1.23
N ARG A 42 -16.55 -10.97 1.34
CA ARG A 42 -17.40 -10.66 0.18
C ARG A 42 -17.07 -9.32 -0.47
N GLY A 43 -16.72 -8.30 0.32
CA GLY A 43 -16.33 -6.98 -0.18
C GLY A 43 -15.01 -7.05 -0.93
N VAL A 44 -14.04 -7.77 -0.38
CA VAL A 44 -12.74 -8.00 -1.03
C VAL A 44 -12.92 -8.77 -2.34
N GLN A 45 -13.69 -9.87 -2.32
CA GLN A 45 -13.99 -10.66 -3.52
C GLN A 45 -14.66 -9.81 -4.61
N TYR A 46 -15.64 -8.99 -4.23
CA TYR A 46 -16.32 -8.12 -5.18
C TYR A 46 -15.36 -7.13 -5.85
N MET A 47 -14.42 -6.56 -5.10
CA MET A 47 -13.39 -5.66 -5.64
C MET A 47 -12.42 -6.40 -6.57
N HIS A 48 -12.02 -7.62 -6.18
CA HIS A 48 -11.19 -8.51 -6.99
C HIS A 48 -11.85 -8.85 -8.33
N ASP A 49 -13.11 -9.26 -8.31
CA ASP A 49 -13.87 -9.70 -9.49
C ASP A 49 -14.23 -8.52 -10.40
N SER A 50 -14.50 -7.35 -9.82
CA SER A 50 -14.83 -6.12 -10.56
C SER A 50 -13.71 -5.69 -11.52
N ALA A 51 -12.48 -6.11 -11.26
CA ALA A 51 -11.33 -5.78 -12.11
C ALA A 51 -11.09 -6.76 -13.26
N GLU A 52 -11.90 -7.81 -13.38
CA GLU A 52 -11.73 -8.80 -14.44
C GLU A 52 -11.91 -8.18 -15.84
N GLY A 53 -10.95 -8.47 -16.71
CA GLY A 53 -10.91 -7.97 -18.07
C GLY A 53 -10.71 -6.45 -18.21
N LEU A 54 -10.24 -5.78 -17.14
CA LEU A 54 -9.74 -4.42 -17.27
C LEU A 54 -8.52 -4.35 -18.20
N PRO A 55 -8.37 -3.27 -19.00
CA PRO A 55 -7.19 -3.06 -19.84
C PRO A 55 -5.92 -2.67 -19.06
N MET A 56 -5.93 -2.77 -17.72
CA MET A 56 -4.79 -2.53 -16.83
C MET A 56 -4.65 -3.69 -15.84
N ARG A 57 -3.44 -3.95 -15.35
CA ARG A 57 -3.23 -4.96 -14.30
C ARG A 57 -3.78 -4.43 -12.98
N HIS A 58 -4.59 -5.23 -12.32
CA HIS A 58 -5.08 -4.97 -10.98
C HIS A 58 -4.74 -6.14 -10.09
N PHE A 59 -4.03 -5.84 -9.01
CA PHE A 59 -3.74 -6.78 -7.93
C PHE A 59 -4.42 -6.31 -6.66
N VAL A 60 -4.68 -7.25 -5.77
CA VAL A 60 -5.32 -6.99 -4.48
C VAL A 60 -4.36 -7.40 -3.38
N ASP A 61 -4.25 -6.56 -2.36
CA ASP A 61 -3.67 -6.95 -1.09
C ASP A 61 -4.81 -7.22 -0.10
N ILE A 62 -4.66 -8.25 0.73
CA ILE A 62 -5.66 -8.67 1.70
C ILE A 62 -5.69 -7.69 2.87
N PRO A 63 -6.85 -7.14 3.26
CA PRO A 63 -6.99 -6.30 4.45
C PRO A 63 -6.53 -7.02 5.73
N SER A 64 -5.57 -6.49 6.47
CA SER A 64 -5.05 -7.14 7.69
C SER A 64 -5.79 -6.77 8.97
N CYS A 65 -6.38 -5.58 9.03
CA CYS A 65 -6.90 -5.00 10.27
C CYS A 65 -8.40 -4.71 10.13
N VAL A 66 -9.19 -5.79 10.15
CA VAL A 66 -10.66 -5.75 10.10
C VAL A 66 -11.20 -6.44 11.37
N PRO A 67 -11.80 -5.71 12.32
CA PRO A 67 -11.68 -4.27 12.55
C PRO A 67 -10.23 -3.84 12.83
N SER A 68 -9.99 -2.52 12.80
CA SER A 68 -8.70 -1.92 13.12
C SER A 68 -8.32 -2.17 14.58
N VAL A 69 -9.28 -2.08 15.50
CA VAL A 69 -9.09 -2.35 16.93
C VAL A 69 -10.18 -3.26 17.48
N LEU A 70 -9.83 -4.55 17.66
CA LEU A 70 -10.77 -5.56 18.12
C LEU A 70 -11.31 -5.22 19.52
N GLY A 71 -12.64 -5.28 19.68
CA GLY A 71 -13.32 -5.04 20.96
C GLY A 71 -13.51 -3.56 21.35
N LEU A 72 -12.96 -2.61 20.59
CA LEU A 72 -13.20 -1.17 20.79
C LEU A 72 -14.11 -0.53 19.75
N GLU A 73 -14.37 -1.22 18.64
CA GLU A 73 -15.27 -0.76 17.58
C GLU A 73 -16.14 -1.90 17.05
N ASN A 74 -17.19 -1.51 16.31
CA ASN A 74 -18.03 -2.45 15.58
C ASN A 74 -17.69 -2.36 14.09
N SER A 75 -17.42 -3.51 13.49
CA SER A 75 -17.22 -3.67 12.05
C SER A 75 -18.19 -4.71 11.51
N GLY A 76 -18.46 -4.66 10.20
CA GLY A 76 -19.29 -5.65 9.51
C GLY A 76 -18.62 -7.00 9.35
N ALA A 77 -17.33 -7.11 9.68
CA ALA A 77 -16.57 -8.34 9.68
C ALA A 77 -15.41 -8.32 10.69
N GLU A 78 -14.84 -9.48 10.95
CA GLU A 78 -13.59 -9.67 11.67
C GLU A 78 -12.71 -10.64 10.88
N PHE A 79 -11.44 -10.30 10.69
CA PHE A 79 -10.48 -11.13 9.97
C PHE A 79 -9.49 -11.78 10.94
N GLY A 80 -9.33 -13.09 10.77
CA GLY A 80 -8.25 -13.90 11.30
C GLY A 80 -7.68 -14.81 10.20
N VAL A 81 -6.99 -15.87 10.60
CA VAL A 81 -6.37 -16.83 9.66
C VAL A 81 -7.35 -17.37 8.61
N PRO A 82 -8.59 -17.80 8.93
CA PRO A 82 -9.50 -18.37 7.93
C PRO A 82 -9.83 -17.41 6.77
N GLU A 83 -10.02 -16.11 7.07
CA GLU A 83 -10.31 -15.09 6.07
C GLU A 83 -9.08 -14.83 5.18
N ILE A 84 -7.88 -14.77 5.80
CA ILE A 84 -6.62 -14.64 5.06
C ILE A 84 -6.41 -15.82 4.11
N GLU A 85 -6.60 -17.05 4.58
CA GLU A 85 -6.44 -18.23 3.72
C GLU A 85 -7.44 -18.27 2.57
N THR A 86 -8.68 -17.87 2.84
CA THR A 86 -9.73 -17.78 1.82
C THR A 86 -9.34 -16.78 0.74
N LEU A 87 -8.94 -15.56 1.12
CA LEU A 87 -8.60 -14.50 0.18
C LEU A 87 -7.27 -14.76 -0.54
N ALA A 88 -6.30 -15.39 0.13
CA ALA A 88 -5.03 -15.78 -0.47
C ALA A 88 -5.17 -16.87 -1.56
N SER A 89 -6.33 -17.53 -1.63
CA SER A 89 -6.62 -18.50 -2.70
C SER A 89 -7.08 -17.87 -4.01
N LEU A 90 -7.39 -16.57 -4.01
CA LEU A 90 -7.81 -15.84 -5.20
C LEU A 90 -6.61 -15.54 -6.09
N ASP A 91 -6.83 -15.53 -7.40
CA ASP A 91 -5.82 -15.04 -8.32
C ASP A 91 -5.60 -13.53 -8.12
N ARG A 92 -4.47 -13.01 -8.60
CA ARG A 92 -4.11 -11.58 -8.49
C ARG A 92 -4.05 -11.02 -7.05
N VAL A 93 -4.18 -11.85 -6.03
CA VAL A 93 -3.83 -11.49 -4.65
C VAL A 93 -2.34 -11.67 -4.46
N ILE A 94 -1.64 -10.61 -4.05
CA ILE A 94 -0.16 -10.59 -4.01
C ILE A 94 0.43 -10.19 -2.65
N GLY A 95 -0.41 -9.72 -1.73
CA GLY A 95 0.06 -9.16 -0.47
C GLY A 95 -0.99 -9.14 0.63
N LEU A 96 -0.52 -8.75 1.81
CA LEU A 96 -1.30 -8.39 2.98
C LEU A 96 -1.12 -6.88 3.18
N ALA A 97 -2.21 -6.12 3.20
CA ALA A 97 -2.20 -4.68 3.36
C ALA A 97 -3.25 -4.18 4.34
N GLU A 98 -3.11 -2.99 4.89
CA GLU A 98 -1.86 -2.51 5.46
C GLU A 98 -1.85 -2.84 6.96
N VAL A 99 -0.72 -3.33 7.47
CA VAL A 99 -0.62 -3.77 8.87
C VAL A 99 -0.56 -2.55 9.79
N MET A 100 -1.73 -1.96 10.05
CA MET A 100 -1.95 -0.75 10.85
C MET A 100 -2.02 -1.01 12.35
N ASP A 101 -2.26 -2.25 12.77
CA ASP A 101 -2.08 -2.67 14.16
C ASP A 101 -0.59 -2.88 14.47
N TYR A 102 0.20 -1.80 14.35
CA TYR A 102 1.63 -1.84 14.59
C TYR A 102 1.97 -2.13 16.06
N LEU A 103 1.08 -1.78 17.01
CA LEU A 103 1.26 -2.13 18.42
C LEU A 103 1.10 -3.63 18.63
N GLY A 104 0.09 -4.25 18.03
CA GLY A 104 -0.07 -5.71 18.05
C GLY A 104 1.15 -6.43 17.51
N VAL A 105 1.75 -5.92 16.42
CA VAL A 105 3.01 -6.47 15.88
C VAL A 105 4.18 -6.24 16.84
N ILE A 106 4.39 -5.02 17.35
CA ILE A 106 5.50 -4.68 18.25
C ILE A 106 5.46 -5.53 19.53
N ASN A 107 4.27 -5.78 20.05
CA ASN A 107 4.05 -6.54 21.29
C ASN A 107 3.92 -8.06 21.05
N GLY A 108 3.93 -8.52 19.81
CA GLY A 108 3.79 -9.94 19.46
C GLY A 108 2.41 -10.52 19.79
N GLU A 109 1.36 -9.74 19.61
CA GLU A 109 -0.03 -10.17 19.86
C GLU A 109 -0.46 -11.26 18.87
N ALA A 110 -1.10 -12.31 19.41
CA ALA A 110 -1.40 -13.54 18.68
C ALA A 110 -2.15 -13.29 17.37
N ARG A 111 -3.18 -12.43 17.37
CA ARG A 111 -3.98 -12.13 16.17
C ARG A 111 -3.12 -11.64 15.01
N MET A 112 -2.24 -10.67 15.26
CA MET A 112 -1.38 -10.09 14.21
C MET A 112 -0.28 -11.05 13.79
N MET A 113 0.35 -11.73 14.74
CA MET A 113 1.40 -12.71 14.42
C MET A 113 0.85 -13.89 13.61
N ASP A 114 -0.36 -14.37 13.92
CA ASP A 114 -1.01 -15.47 13.20
C ASP A 114 -1.42 -15.05 11.78
N ILE A 115 -1.98 -13.84 11.61
CA ILE A 115 -2.34 -13.28 10.28
C ILE A 115 -1.09 -13.10 9.40
N ILE A 116 -0.01 -12.55 9.96
CA ILE A 116 1.24 -12.36 9.24
C ILE A 116 1.85 -13.72 8.87
N ALA A 117 1.93 -14.66 9.82
CA ALA A 117 2.47 -15.99 9.56
C ALA A 117 1.69 -16.74 8.48
N ALA A 118 0.35 -16.68 8.51
CA ALA A 118 -0.49 -17.27 7.47
C ALA A 118 -0.23 -16.63 6.09
N SER A 119 -0.04 -15.31 6.06
CA SER A 119 0.26 -14.57 4.83
C SER A 119 1.64 -14.92 4.27
N GLU A 120 2.66 -15.01 5.12
CA GLU A 120 4.02 -15.42 4.72
C GLU A 120 4.06 -16.86 4.21
N GLN A 121 3.30 -17.78 4.81
CA GLN A 121 3.18 -19.18 4.33
C GLN A 121 2.57 -19.26 2.92
N ARG A 122 1.75 -18.28 2.55
CA ARG A 122 1.18 -18.14 1.20
C ARG A 122 2.09 -17.37 0.24
N GLY A 123 3.26 -16.92 0.70
CA GLY A 123 4.21 -16.14 -0.09
C GLY A 123 3.77 -14.70 -0.35
N LEU A 124 2.84 -14.16 0.45
CA LEU A 124 2.33 -12.81 0.27
C LEU A 124 3.32 -11.75 0.73
N PHE A 125 3.38 -10.63 0.02
CA PHE A 125 4.14 -9.45 0.45
C PHE A 125 3.42 -8.71 1.59
N ILE A 126 4.13 -8.40 2.68
CA ILE A 126 3.53 -7.74 3.84
C ILE A 126 3.75 -6.22 3.78
N GLN A 127 2.69 -5.47 3.47
CA GLN A 127 2.69 -4.01 3.53
C GLN A 127 2.46 -3.52 4.97
N GLY A 128 3.26 -2.54 5.40
CA GLY A 128 3.15 -1.96 6.72
C GLY A 128 2.55 -0.56 6.75
N HIS A 129 2.01 -0.22 7.93
CA HIS A 129 1.51 1.09 8.32
C HIS A 129 1.96 1.38 9.75
N ALA A 130 2.97 2.24 9.89
CA ALA A 130 3.59 2.55 11.17
C ALA A 130 3.97 4.03 11.25
N PRO A 131 2.98 4.92 11.42
CA PRO A 131 3.20 6.35 11.59
C PRO A 131 3.90 6.61 12.93
N SER A 132 4.89 7.51 12.94
CA SER A 132 5.62 7.93 14.16
C SER A 132 6.41 6.84 14.91
N VAL A 133 6.38 5.58 14.47
CA VAL A 133 7.19 4.48 15.05
C VAL A 133 8.66 4.63 14.67
N SER A 134 9.57 4.58 15.65
CA SER A 134 11.02 4.78 15.48
C SER A 134 11.85 3.86 16.37
N GLY A 135 13.16 3.80 16.17
CA GLY A 135 14.12 3.11 17.04
C GLY A 135 13.84 1.62 17.21
N ARG A 136 13.75 1.17 18.47
CA ARG A 136 13.54 -0.25 18.81
C ARG A 136 12.14 -0.74 18.45
N ASP A 137 11.14 0.12 18.55
CA ASP A 137 9.77 -0.23 18.18
C ASP A 137 9.65 -0.41 16.67
N LEU A 138 10.33 0.44 15.89
CA LEU A 138 10.44 0.24 14.45
C LEU A 138 11.16 -1.07 14.12
N SER A 139 12.23 -1.38 14.85
CA SER A 139 12.96 -2.65 14.67
C SER A 139 12.07 -3.85 14.98
N ALA A 140 11.29 -3.79 16.07
CA ALA A 140 10.34 -4.84 16.44
C ALA A 140 9.25 -5.01 15.37
N TYR A 141 8.70 -3.91 14.88
CA TYR A 141 7.72 -3.91 13.80
C TYR A 141 8.26 -4.58 12.52
N ILE A 142 9.48 -4.24 12.11
CA ILE A 142 10.14 -4.86 10.94
C ILE A 142 10.38 -6.36 11.19
N CYS A 143 10.90 -6.73 12.36
CA CYS A 143 11.09 -8.14 12.73
C CYS A 143 9.78 -8.92 12.73
N GLY A 144 8.66 -8.27 13.03
CA GLY A 144 7.33 -8.86 13.01
C GLY A 144 6.78 -9.21 11.63
N GLY A 145 7.39 -8.75 10.53
CA GLY A 145 7.02 -9.18 9.17
C GLY A 145 6.94 -8.07 8.11
N PRO A 146 6.32 -6.91 8.38
CA PRO A 146 6.20 -5.82 7.41
C PRO A 146 7.50 -5.44 6.67
N ARG A 147 7.39 -5.19 5.36
CA ARG A 147 8.53 -4.92 4.45
C ARG A 147 8.43 -3.60 3.69
N SER A 148 7.23 -3.05 3.52
CA SER A 148 7.04 -1.69 3.00
C SER A 148 6.28 -0.80 3.98
N ARG A 149 6.18 0.48 3.64
CA ARG A 149 5.48 1.48 4.42
C ARG A 149 5.21 2.72 3.58
N HIS A 150 3.97 3.21 3.59
CA HIS A 150 3.66 4.53 3.01
C HIS A 150 3.42 5.61 4.07
N GLU A 151 3.36 5.24 5.35
CA GLU A 151 3.08 6.17 6.45
C GLU A 151 4.30 6.87 7.06
N SER A 152 4.99 7.69 6.26
CA SER A 152 6.08 8.56 6.76
C SER A 152 5.60 10.01 6.80
N ARG A 153 5.43 10.56 8.02
CA ARG A 153 4.88 11.92 8.20
C ARG A 153 5.91 13.03 8.06
N SER A 154 7.19 12.68 8.04
CA SER A 154 8.32 13.61 7.89
C SER A 154 9.45 12.97 7.08
N GLY A 155 10.33 13.80 6.54
CA GLY A 155 11.55 13.33 5.89
C GLY A 155 12.48 12.54 6.83
N ALA A 156 12.54 12.92 8.11
CA ALA A 156 13.33 12.22 9.12
C ALA A 156 12.84 10.77 9.33
N GLU A 157 11.52 10.58 9.43
CA GLU A 157 10.92 9.25 9.47
C GLU A 157 11.23 8.48 8.19
N GLY A 158 10.98 9.07 7.01
CA GLY A 158 11.25 8.42 5.72
C GLY A 158 12.70 7.91 5.63
N LEU A 159 13.66 8.73 6.05
CA LEU A 159 15.08 8.37 6.05
C LEU A 159 15.44 7.28 7.07
N GLU A 160 14.93 7.35 8.30
CA GLU A 160 15.15 6.31 9.31
C GLU A 160 14.64 4.95 8.83
N LYS A 161 13.42 4.94 8.30
CA LYS A 161 12.78 3.71 7.87
C LYS A 161 13.44 3.11 6.62
N LEU A 162 13.86 3.94 5.68
CA LEU A 162 14.67 3.52 4.53
C LEU A 162 16.03 2.94 4.96
N ARG A 163 16.70 3.56 5.96
CA ARG A 163 17.95 3.04 6.56
C ARG A 163 17.76 1.73 7.33
N SER A 164 16.55 1.46 7.81
CA SER A 164 16.19 0.24 8.51
C SER A 164 15.87 -0.93 7.56
N GLY A 165 15.99 -0.71 6.24
CA GLY A 165 15.79 -1.75 5.21
C GLY A 165 14.35 -1.88 4.71
N LEU A 166 13.45 -0.98 5.11
CA LEU A 166 12.08 -0.96 4.59
C LEU A 166 12.02 -0.31 3.21
N PHE A 167 11.11 -0.80 2.37
CA PHE A 167 10.63 -0.04 1.22
C PHE A 167 9.81 1.15 1.70
N VAL A 168 10.18 2.35 1.26
CA VAL A 168 9.46 3.59 1.61
C VAL A 168 8.67 4.06 0.41
N ASP A 169 7.35 3.98 0.53
CA ASP A 169 6.39 4.44 -0.45
C ASP A 169 6.06 5.92 -0.15
N ALA A 170 6.73 6.84 -0.83
CA ALA A 170 6.44 8.27 -0.70
C ALA A 170 5.12 8.60 -1.42
N ARG A 171 4.17 9.15 -0.65
CA ARG A 171 2.80 9.34 -1.11
C ARG A 171 2.48 10.77 -1.52
N GLU A 172 1.72 10.89 -2.60
CA GLU A 172 1.07 12.12 -3.03
C GLU A 172 -0.42 11.80 -3.23
N SER A 173 -1.17 11.90 -2.14
CA SER A 173 -2.61 11.60 -2.06
C SER A 173 -3.44 12.87 -2.20
N SER A 174 -4.77 12.74 -2.17
CA SER A 174 -5.68 13.89 -2.16
C SER A 174 -5.51 14.79 -0.93
N ILE A 175 -5.19 14.20 0.23
CA ILE A 175 -5.14 14.90 1.52
C ILE A 175 -3.70 15.03 2.03
N THR A 176 -2.94 13.93 1.97
CA THR A 176 -1.60 13.83 2.54
C THR A 176 -0.52 13.74 1.47
N LYS A 177 0.45 14.64 1.53
CA LYS A 177 1.47 14.84 0.50
C LYS A 177 2.85 14.85 1.15
N ASN A 178 3.65 13.81 0.93
CA ASN A 178 4.96 13.62 1.58
C ASN A 178 6.13 13.43 0.61
N VAL A 179 5.89 13.38 -0.71
CA VAL A 179 6.95 13.17 -1.70
C VAL A 179 8.07 14.18 -1.52
N LYS A 180 7.75 15.47 -1.36
CA LYS A 180 8.73 16.54 -1.16
C LYS A 180 9.64 16.27 0.05
N ASP A 181 9.04 16.08 1.22
CA ASP A 181 9.79 15.98 2.48
C ASP A 181 10.63 14.70 2.53
N ILE A 182 10.09 13.59 2.02
CA ILE A 182 10.82 12.33 1.94
C ILE A 182 11.98 12.47 0.95
N TRP A 183 11.72 12.99 -0.26
CA TRP A 183 12.75 13.20 -1.27
C TRP A 183 13.89 14.09 -0.76
N GLU A 184 13.57 15.24 -0.16
CA GLU A 184 14.56 16.16 0.39
C GLU A 184 15.46 15.49 1.43
N ALA A 185 14.92 14.57 2.23
CA ALA A 185 15.69 13.84 3.23
C ALA A 185 16.55 12.69 2.66
N VAL A 186 16.12 12.06 1.55
CA VAL A 186 16.77 10.87 1.00
C VAL A 186 17.56 11.11 -0.29
N LYS A 187 17.48 12.28 -0.92
CA LYS A 187 18.16 12.56 -2.22
C LYS A 187 19.67 12.37 -2.24
N GLY A 188 20.34 12.48 -1.08
CA GLY A 188 21.77 12.17 -0.92
C GLY A 188 22.06 10.73 -0.52
N SER A 189 21.05 9.88 -0.41
CA SER A 189 21.16 8.48 0.01
C SER A 189 21.55 7.59 -1.15
N ARG A 190 22.36 6.57 -0.87
CA ARG A 190 22.68 5.50 -1.83
C ARG A 190 21.59 4.43 -1.96
N TYR A 191 20.55 4.48 -1.13
CA TYR A 191 19.52 3.43 -1.05
C TYR A 191 18.22 3.82 -1.77
N LEU A 192 18.31 4.49 -2.93
CA LEU A 192 17.12 4.86 -3.71
C LEU A 192 16.39 3.65 -4.32
N ASP A 193 17.00 2.47 -4.30
CA ASP A 193 16.42 1.22 -4.81
C ASP A 193 15.23 0.72 -3.97
N THR A 194 15.11 1.18 -2.72
CA THR A 194 13.96 0.89 -1.85
C THR A 194 13.03 2.10 -1.67
N LEU A 195 13.27 3.19 -2.40
CA LEU A 195 12.35 4.32 -2.50
C LEU A 195 11.30 4.04 -3.59
N CYS A 196 10.05 4.28 -3.25
CA CYS A 196 8.89 3.94 -4.04
C CYS A 196 7.93 5.14 -4.07
N LEU A 197 7.11 5.28 -5.11
CA LEU A 197 6.02 6.27 -5.17
C LEU A 197 4.64 5.61 -5.10
N CYS A 198 3.71 6.19 -4.35
CA CYS A 198 2.31 5.76 -4.31
C CYS A 198 1.35 6.95 -4.29
N THR A 199 0.07 6.68 -4.58
CA THR A 199 -1.00 7.66 -4.39
C THR A 199 -1.64 7.55 -3.02
N ASP A 200 -1.64 6.36 -2.42
CA ASP A 200 -2.51 6.07 -1.27
C ASP A 200 -3.97 6.39 -1.66
N ASP A 201 -4.74 7.04 -0.78
CA ASP A 201 -6.09 7.53 -1.08
C ASP A 201 -6.13 8.65 -2.13
N LYS A 202 -6.89 8.45 -3.21
CA LYS A 202 -7.27 9.55 -4.10
C LYS A 202 -8.75 9.60 -4.39
N GLU A 203 -9.27 10.81 -4.27
CA GLU A 203 -10.61 11.16 -4.70
C GLU A 203 -10.74 11.08 -6.21
N VAL A 204 -11.92 10.66 -6.68
CA VAL A 204 -12.18 10.50 -8.13
C VAL A 204 -12.05 11.83 -8.87
N GLU A 205 -12.49 12.93 -8.24
CA GLU A 205 -12.36 14.30 -8.76
C GLU A 205 -10.88 14.65 -8.98
N ASP A 206 -10.02 14.41 -7.99
CA ASP A 206 -8.59 14.72 -8.10
C ASP A 206 -7.91 13.88 -9.18
N VAL A 207 -8.28 12.59 -9.30
CA VAL A 207 -7.76 11.74 -10.38
C VAL A 207 -8.16 12.28 -11.76
N LEU A 208 -9.37 12.81 -11.90
CA LEU A 208 -9.85 13.40 -13.16
C LEU A 208 -9.14 14.70 -13.53
N VAL A 209 -8.87 15.55 -12.54
CA VAL A 209 -8.33 16.90 -12.75
C VAL A 209 -6.80 16.90 -12.81
N HIS A 210 -6.14 16.16 -11.91
CA HIS A 210 -4.69 16.21 -11.70
C HIS A 210 -3.97 14.95 -12.19
N GLY A 211 -4.71 13.85 -12.32
CA GLY A 211 -4.19 12.55 -12.74
C GLY A 211 -3.92 11.61 -11.56
N HIS A 212 -3.23 10.52 -11.87
CA HIS A 212 -3.01 9.41 -10.93
C HIS A 212 -1.52 9.30 -10.56
N MET A 213 -0.83 8.22 -10.93
CA MET A 213 0.61 8.06 -10.67
C MET A 213 1.47 9.06 -11.45
N ASN A 214 1.00 9.53 -12.61
CA ASN A 214 1.69 10.59 -13.37
C ASN A 214 1.83 11.88 -12.55
N GLU A 215 0.84 12.21 -11.74
CA GLU A 215 0.91 13.38 -10.85
C GLU A 215 2.01 13.19 -9.80
N VAL A 216 2.05 12.01 -9.17
CA VAL A 216 3.07 11.67 -8.15
C VAL A 216 4.48 11.74 -8.74
N VAL A 217 4.68 11.19 -9.95
CA VAL A 217 5.95 11.23 -10.68
C VAL A 217 6.32 12.68 -11.04
N ASN A 218 5.37 13.46 -11.57
CA ASN A 218 5.60 14.86 -11.91
C ASN A 218 5.91 15.71 -10.66
N ALA A 219 5.28 15.41 -9.53
CA ALA A 219 5.56 16.07 -8.26
C ALA A 219 7.00 15.82 -7.82
N ALA A 220 7.44 14.55 -7.82
CA ALA A 220 8.84 14.18 -7.53
C ALA A 220 9.84 14.92 -8.44
N ILE A 221 9.58 14.96 -9.75
CA ILE A 221 10.42 15.69 -10.71
C ILE A 221 10.44 17.19 -10.41
N SER A 222 9.28 17.77 -10.06
CA SER A 222 9.18 19.20 -9.71
C SER A 222 9.96 19.56 -8.45
N TYR A 223 10.18 18.59 -7.55
CA TYR A 223 11.03 18.72 -6.36
C TYR A 223 12.51 18.39 -6.63
N GLY A 224 12.89 18.21 -7.90
CA GLY A 224 14.29 18.04 -8.30
C GLY A 224 14.78 16.60 -8.32
N MET A 225 13.90 15.60 -8.28
CA MET A 225 14.27 14.22 -8.56
C MET A 225 14.58 14.05 -10.05
N ASP A 226 15.63 13.30 -10.38
CA ASP A 226 15.93 12.96 -11.77
C ASP A 226 14.73 12.20 -12.39
N PRO A 227 14.29 12.54 -13.62
CA PRO A 227 13.14 11.88 -14.23
C PRO A 227 13.28 10.36 -14.40
N ILE A 228 14.50 9.85 -14.63
CA ILE A 228 14.75 8.40 -14.72
C ILE A 228 14.55 7.77 -13.35
N ASP A 229 15.06 8.40 -12.29
CA ASP A 229 14.86 7.94 -10.91
C ASP A 229 13.39 7.98 -10.50
N ALA A 230 12.64 9.03 -10.85
CA ALA A 230 11.22 9.13 -10.56
C ALA A 230 10.41 8.00 -11.24
N ILE A 231 10.70 7.72 -12.52
CA ILE A 231 10.07 6.61 -13.24
C ILE A 231 10.47 5.27 -12.63
N ARG A 232 11.74 5.09 -12.26
CA ARG A 232 12.26 3.89 -11.60
C ARG A 232 11.56 3.63 -10.25
N CYS A 233 11.39 4.67 -9.43
CA CYS A 233 10.66 4.62 -8.17
C CYS A 233 9.17 4.27 -8.38
N ALA A 234 8.56 4.64 -9.51
CA ALA A 234 7.17 4.30 -9.82
C ALA A 234 6.98 2.95 -10.54
N SER A 235 8.07 2.26 -10.92
CA SER A 235 8.00 1.06 -11.76
C SER A 235 8.92 -0.08 -11.32
N PHE A 236 10.23 0.04 -11.52
CA PHE A 236 11.19 -1.03 -11.26
C PHE A 236 11.29 -1.38 -9.77
N ASN A 237 11.41 -0.37 -8.90
CA ASN A 237 11.51 -0.59 -7.46
C ASN A 237 10.24 -1.27 -6.90
N THR A 238 9.08 -0.93 -7.46
CA THR A 238 7.79 -1.60 -7.20
C THR A 238 7.84 -3.08 -7.53
N LYS A 239 8.48 -3.45 -8.65
CA LYS A 239 8.52 -4.83 -9.11
C LYS A 239 9.44 -5.66 -8.23
N THR A 240 10.57 -5.09 -7.81
CA THR A 240 11.61 -5.82 -7.05
C THR A 240 11.22 -6.16 -5.62
N ARG A 241 10.15 -5.57 -5.08
CA ARG A 241 9.66 -5.87 -3.70
C ARG A 241 8.66 -7.02 -3.63
N SER A 242 7.97 -7.36 -4.73
CA SER A 242 7.02 -8.47 -4.76
C SER A 242 7.76 -9.77 -5.08
N PRO A 243 7.52 -10.88 -4.34
CA PRO A 243 8.03 -12.19 -4.74
C PRO A 243 7.45 -12.56 -6.12
N ASN A 244 8.30 -13.15 -6.96
CA ASN A 244 8.12 -13.40 -8.40
C ASN A 244 6.71 -13.83 -8.85
#